data_AF-A0AAV6IXJ9-F1
#
_entry.id   AF-A0AAV6IXJ9-F1
#
_cell.length_a   1.000
_cell.length_b   1.000
_cell.length_c   1.000
_cell.angle_alpha   90.00
_cell.angle_beta   90.00
_cell.angle_gamma   90.00
#
_symmetry.space_group_name_H-M   'P 1'
#
loop_
_entity.id
_entity.type
_entity.pdbx_description
1 polymer ?
#
loop_
_entity_poly.entity_id
_entity_poly.type
_entity_poly.pdbx_seq_one_letter_code
_entity_poly.pdbx_strand_id
1 'polypeptide(L)'
;MTEGNSLELLNQLEDILDSDPLIDEVGFIHPSQFVTLNREAGGSLASSVRTTLQSEDGLLRPRVPEVNSSETVFWCRDHKLGISTQVLLPLYNAAKHAFMASLESYKSHSSVSAKKDESGGNDMSSCFSPSLYFLESKLMKHSRALLLLSCDFVTAWNSRKLVLSKKNNVQIFFGELFLSALVLSYAPKSESSWSHRRWVIKMLAGKCSNLREIMEKETELVTRIVEESSGTGFSEKQKMNYRAWNHCCWLVSYMSEGQVLEELNKSRDWARLHITDNSCFHYRTRLMLKMLEESRDKESLTGSPGHRLIVQTFVECGRRSLTGMNF
;
A
#
# COMPACT_ATOMS: atom_id res chain seq x y z
N MET A 1 20.97 -14.65 -18.26
CA MET A 1 20.70 -13.21 -18.39
C MET A 1 21.96 -12.47 -17.95
N THR A 2 22.46 -11.53 -18.75
CA THR A 2 23.64 -10.70 -18.45
C THR A 2 23.26 -9.53 -17.52
N GLU A 3 24.21 -8.96 -16.77
CA GLU A 3 23.95 -7.81 -15.86
C GLU A 3 23.27 -6.62 -16.55
N GLY A 4 23.61 -6.37 -17.82
CA GLY A 4 22.99 -5.30 -18.62
C GLY A 4 21.48 -5.49 -18.82
N ASN A 5 21.00 -6.74 -18.93
CA ASN A 5 19.58 -7.04 -19.07
C ASN A 5 18.82 -6.77 -17.75
N SER A 6 19.43 -7.09 -16.60
CA SER A 6 18.78 -6.86 -15.28
C SER A 6 18.57 -5.38 -14.96
N LEU A 7 19.49 -4.49 -15.40
CA LEU A 7 19.32 -3.04 -15.23
C LEU A 7 18.24 -2.48 -16.16
N GLU A 8 18.16 -2.98 -17.39
CA GLU A 8 17.11 -2.60 -18.32
C GLU A 8 15.72 -2.99 -17.78
N LEU A 9 15.59 -4.18 -17.20
CA LEU A 9 14.38 -4.63 -16.52
C LEU A 9 13.98 -3.71 -15.37
N LEU A 10 14.94 -3.25 -14.56
CA LEU A 10 14.68 -2.29 -13.49
C LEU A 10 14.17 -0.96 -14.05
N ASN A 11 14.83 -0.42 -15.06
CA ASN A 11 14.42 0.83 -15.68
C ASN A 11 12.99 0.72 -16.26
N GLN A 12 12.68 -0.38 -16.94
CA GLN A 12 11.33 -0.63 -17.45
C GLN A 12 10.28 -0.68 -16.33
N LEU A 13 10.54 -1.40 -15.23
CA LEU A 13 9.63 -1.42 -14.07
C LEU A 13 9.43 -0.01 -13.52
N GLU A 14 10.52 0.73 -13.36
CA GLU A 14 10.46 2.07 -12.80
C GLU A 14 9.72 3.07 -13.69
N ASP A 15 9.88 2.96 -15.01
CA ASP A 15 9.18 3.77 -16.00
C ASP A 15 7.68 3.45 -16.04
N ILE A 16 7.29 2.18 -15.87
CA ILE A 16 5.89 1.79 -15.71
C ILE A 16 5.28 2.46 -14.46
N LEU A 17 5.98 2.41 -13.33
CA LEU A 17 5.51 3.01 -12.07
C LEU A 17 5.49 4.54 -12.09
N ASP A 18 6.30 5.17 -12.94
CA ASP A 18 6.28 6.63 -13.16
C ASP A 18 5.16 7.03 -14.15
N SER A 19 4.87 6.18 -15.14
CA SER A 19 3.86 6.44 -16.18
C SER A 19 2.43 6.22 -15.69
N ASP A 20 2.21 5.23 -14.83
CA ASP A 20 0.91 4.95 -14.22
C ASP A 20 1.01 5.07 -12.68
N PRO A 21 0.76 6.27 -12.12
CA PRO A 21 0.78 6.49 -10.68
C PRO A 21 -0.45 5.92 -9.96
N LEU A 22 -1.44 5.39 -10.70
CA LEU A 22 -2.70 4.88 -10.16
C LEU A 22 -2.68 3.37 -9.95
N ILE A 23 -1.56 2.68 -10.23
CA ILE A 23 -1.42 1.22 -10.04
C ILE A 23 -1.78 0.82 -8.61
N ASP A 24 -2.88 0.09 -8.43
CA ASP A 24 -3.43 -0.27 -7.12
C ASP A 24 -3.25 -1.75 -6.74
N GLU A 25 -2.85 -2.59 -7.70
CA GLU A 25 -2.62 -4.02 -7.50
C GLU A 25 -1.33 -4.50 -8.21
N VAL A 26 -0.49 -5.27 -7.50
CA VAL A 26 0.63 -6.02 -8.10
C VAL A 26 0.38 -7.51 -8.02
N GLY A 27 0.64 -8.23 -9.12
CA GLY A 27 0.60 -9.68 -9.20
C GLY A 27 1.90 -10.28 -9.74
N PHE A 28 2.24 -11.47 -9.28
CA PHE A 28 3.37 -12.25 -9.82
C PHE A 28 2.85 -13.35 -10.73
N ILE A 29 3.17 -13.27 -12.01
CA ILE A 29 2.46 -13.99 -13.07
C ILE A 29 3.41 -14.98 -13.72
N HIS A 30 2.97 -16.23 -13.87
CA HIS A 30 3.76 -17.19 -14.64
C HIS A 30 3.74 -16.80 -16.13
N PRO A 31 4.86 -16.86 -16.88
CA PRO A 31 4.91 -16.45 -18.29
C PRO A 31 3.80 -17.02 -19.17
N SER A 32 3.35 -18.25 -18.90
CA SER A 32 2.27 -18.92 -19.65
C SER A 32 0.89 -18.25 -19.50
N GLN A 33 0.70 -17.41 -18.48
CA GLN A 33 -0.60 -16.77 -18.19
C GLN A 33 -0.76 -15.41 -18.89
N PHE A 34 0.32 -14.80 -19.38
CA PHE A 34 0.27 -13.50 -20.06
C PHE A 34 -0.63 -13.50 -21.30
N VAL A 35 -0.61 -14.59 -22.08
CA VAL A 35 -1.45 -14.75 -23.28
C VAL A 35 -2.94 -14.76 -22.92
N THR A 36 -3.29 -15.44 -21.83
CA THR A 36 -4.68 -15.50 -21.33
C THR A 36 -5.13 -14.14 -20.83
N LEU A 37 -4.31 -13.46 -20.03
CA LEU A 37 -4.61 -12.12 -19.51
C LEU A 37 -4.80 -11.10 -20.63
N ASN A 38 -3.96 -11.14 -21.67
CA ASN A 38 -4.10 -10.25 -22.83
C ASN A 38 -5.40 -10.51 -23.62
N ARG A 39 -5.84 -11.77 -23.70
CA ARG A 39 -7.10 -12.16 -24.35
C ARG A 39 -8.31 -11.70 -23.54
N GLU A 40 -8.28 -11.87 -22.23
CA GLU A 40 -9.35 -11.48 -21.32
C GLU A 40 -9.49 -9.96 -21.20
N ALA A 41 -8.37 -9.23 -21.23
CA ALA A 41 -8.34 -7.77 -21.19
C ALA A 41 -8.74 -7.09 -22.52
N GLY A 42 -9.57 -7.75 -23.35
CA GLY A 42 -10.12 -7.20 -24.59
C GLY A 42 -9.09 -6.88 -25.68
N GLY A 43 -7.86 -7.39 -25.56
CA GLY A 43 -6.85 -7.20 -26.58
C GLY A 43 -7.22 -7.96 -27.85
N SER A 44 -7.69 -7.25 -28.88
CA SER A 44 -7.36 -7.70 -30.23
C SER A 44 -5.85 -7.81 -30.28
N LEU A 45 -5.34 -9.00 -30.55
CA LEU A 45 -3.97 -9.17 -31.02
C LEU A 45 -3.79 -8.10 -32.09
N ALA A 46 -2.91 -7.12 -31.89
CA ALA A 46 -2.77 -6.02 -32.82
C ALA A 46 -2.48 -6.62 -34.19
N SER A 47 -3.51 -6.68 -35.02
CA SER A 47 -3.38 -6.84 -36.45
C SER A 47 -2.79 -5.53 -36.93
N SER A 48 -1.48 -5.36 -36.72
CA SER A 48 -0.67 -4.56 -37.62
C SER A 48 -0.40 -5.40 -38.86
N VAL A 49 -1.47 -5.85 -39.52
CA VAL A 49 -1.43 -6.05 -40.95
C VAL A 49 -1.48 -4.64 -41.52
N ARG A 50 -0.31 -4.01 -41.65
CA ARG A 50 -0.16 -3.00 -42.70
C ARG A 50 -0.45 -3.74 -44.00
N THR A 51 -1.64 -3.52 -44.53
CA THR A 51 -2.00 -3.83 -45.91
C THR A 51 -1.05 -3.06 -46.81
N THR A 52 0.12 -3.64 -47.07
CA THR A 52 0.98 -3.20 -48.17
C THR A 52 0.52 -4.04 -49.35
N LEU A 53 -0.30 -3.44 -50.20
CA LEU A 53 -0.54 -3.94 -51.54
C LEU A 53 0.82 -4.09 -52.23
N GLN A 54 1.27 -5.33 -52.45
CA GLN A 54 2.19 -5.66 -53.52
C GLN A 54 2.01 -7.12 -53.92
N SER A 55 1.96 -7.29 -55.23
CA SER A 55 1.59 -8.46 -56.03
C SER A 55 2.54 -9.66 -55.88
N GLU A 56 1.95 -10.85 -56.02
CA GLU A 56 2.45 -12.18 -56.45
C GLU A 56 3.92 -12.58 -56.18
N ASP A 57 4.13 -13.62 -55.36
CA ASP A 57 4.45 -15.00 -55.79
C ASP A 57 4.93 -15.88 -54.60
N GLY A 58 4.49 -17.15 -54.56
CA GLY A 58 5.18 -18.31 -53.97
C GLY A 58 5.41 -18.47 -52.44
N LEU A 59 4.83 -19.56 -51.89
CA LEU A 59 5.21 -20.34 -50.68
C LEU A 59 4.84 -19.81 -49.27
N LEU A 60 3.72 -20.34 -48.76
CA LEU A 60 3.25 -20.20 -47.38
C LEU A 60 4.10 -21.02 -46.40
N ARG A 61 4.91 -20.33 -45.59
CA ARG A 61 5.41 -20.84 -44.31
C ARG A 61 4.66 -20.05 -43.20
N PRO A 62 4.07 -20.68 -42.18
CA PRO A 62 3.42 -19.93 -41.11
C PRO A 62 4.49 -19.17 -40.34
N ARG A 63 4.56 -17.84 -40.51
CA ARG A 63 5.34 -16.98 -39.63
C ARG A 63 4.63 -16.92 -38.28
N VAL A 64 5.26 -17.50 -37.27
CA VAL A 64 4.87 -17.28 -35.87
C VAL A 64 4.95 -15.77 -35.61
N PRO A 65 3.94 -15.12 -35.02
CA PRO A 65 4.04 -13.71 -34.66
C PRO A 65 5.18 -13.55 -33.64
N GLU A 66 6.18 -12.74 -33.95
CA GLU A 66 7.17 -12.30 -32.97
C GLU A 66 6.44 -11.46 -31.92
N VAL A 67 6.11 -12.09 -30.79
CA VAL A 67 5.60 -11.40 -29.60
C VAL A 67 6.75 -10.52 -29.08
N ASN A 68 6.52 -9.22 -28.96
CA ASN A 68 7.47 -8.29 -28.36
C ASN A 68 7.91 -8.84 -27.00
N SER A 69 9.21 -9.01 -26.78
CA SER A 69 9.77 -9.59 -25.55
C SER A 69 9.30 -8.87 -24.28
N SER A 70 9.02 -7.55 -24.37
CA SER A 70 8.49 -6.73 -23.28
C SER A 70 7.09 -7.18 -22.80
N GLU A 71 6.22 -7.66 -23.70
CA GLU A 71 4.86 -8.12 -23.36
C GLU A 71 4.85 -9.43 -22.53
N THR A 72 6.00 -10.08 -22.40
CA THR A 72 6.16 -11.35 -21.64
C THR A 72 6.78 -11.16 -20.25
N VAL A 73 7.21 -9.94 -19.94
CA VAL A 73 7.95 -9.61 -18.72
C VAL A 73 7.10 -8.78 -17.76
N PHE A 74 6.51 -7.70 -18.26
CA PHE A 74 5.62 -6.84 -17.51
C PHE A 74 4.27 -6.77 -18.21
N TRP A 75 3.20 -6.79 -17.43
CA TRP A 75 1.84 -6.59 -17.89
C TRP A 75 1.26 -5.43 -17.11
N CYS A 76 0.78 -4.38 -17.78
CA CYS A 76 0.21 -3.21 -17.11
C CYS A 76 -1.06 -2.81 -17.84
N ARG A 77 -2.22 -3.02 -17.22
CA ARG A 77 -3.55 -2.62 -17.72
C ARG A 77 -4.49 -2.37 -16.56
N ASP A 78 -5.42 -1.44 -16.74
CA ASP A 78 -6.46 -1.12 -15.75
C ASP A 78 -5.88 -0.86 -14.34
N HIS A 79 -4.73 -0.19 -14.27
CA HIS A 79 -3.99 0.08 -13.03
C HIS A 79 -3.53 -1.17 -12.27
N LYS A 80 -3.39 -2.31 -12.96
CA LYS A 80 -2.85 -3.55 -12.41
C LYS A 80 -1.52 -3.88 -13.04
N LEU A 81 -0.54 -4.21 -12.21
CA LEU A 81 0.82 -4.55 -12.63
C LEU A 81 1.11 -6.04 -12.41
N GLY A 82 1.30 -6.78 -13.50
CA GLY A 82 1.82 -8.13 -13.53
C GLY A 82 3.32 -8.15 -13.75
N ILE A 83 4.06 -8.81 -12.86
CA ILE A 83 5.51 -9.05 -13.01
C ILE A 83 5.73 -10.54 -13.26
N SER A 84 6.43 -10.86 -14.34
CA SER A 84 6.72 -12.24 -14.72
C SER A 84 7.62 -12.93 -13.70
N THR A 85 7.24 -14.12 -13.25
CA THR A 85 8.02 -14.88 -12.23
C THR A 85 9.43 -15.23 -12.70
N GLN A 86 9.65 -15.31 -14.03
CA GLN A 86 10.95 -15.63 -14.62
C GLN A 86 12.02 -14.53 -14.40
N VAL A 87 11.60 -13.28 -14.17
CA VAL A 87 12.52 -12.15 -13.99
C VAL A 87 12.66 -11.70 -12.54
N LEU A 88 11.94 -12.31 -11.59
CA LEU A 88 11.90 -11.81 -10.21
C LEU A 88 13.26 -11.73 -9.54
N LEU A 89 14.06 -12.81 -9.61
CA LEU A 89 15.39 -12.83 -9.01
C LEU A 89 16.35 -11.81 -9.64
N PRO A 90 16.56 -11.77 -10.97
CA PRO A 90 17.45 -10.77 -11.57
C PRO A 90 16.97 -9.33 -11.34
N LEU A 91 15.65 -9.08 -11.42
CA LEU A 91 15.05 -7.77 -11.16
C LEU A 91 15.22 -7.34 -9.70
N TYR A 92 15.00 -8.25 -8.73
CA TYR A 92 15.26 -8.00 -7.31
C TYR A 92 16.72 -7.64 -7.05
N ASN A 93 17.67 -8.38 -7.64
CA ASN A 93 19.09 -8.10 -7.47
C ASN A 93 19.46 -6.72 -8.04
N ALA A 94 18.94 -6.36 -9.21
CA ALA A 94 19.14 -5.04 -9.80
C ALA A 94 18.56 -3.93 -8.92
N ALA A 95 17.30 -4.06 -8.49
CA ALA A 95 16.64 -3.10 -7.61
C ALA A 95 17.40 -2.92 -6.29
N LYS A 96 17.86 -4.03 -5.69
CA LYS A 96 18.65 -4.01 -4.46
C LYS A 96 19.99 -3.30 -4.64
N HIS A 97 20.73 -3.61 -5.71
CA HIS A 97 22.01 -2.94 -6.00
C HIS A 97 21.81 -1.44 -6.25
N ALA A 98 20.84 -1.06 -7.07
CA ALA A 98 20.52 0.35 -7.35
C ALA A 98 20.11 1.11 -6.07
N PHE A 99 19.27 0.49 -5.23
CA PHE A 99 18.89 1.04 -3.94
C PHE A 99 20.11 1.24 -3.03
N MET A 100 20.95 0.21 -2.84
CA MET A 100 22.13 0.30 -1.96
C MET A 100 23.12 1.37 -2.42
N ALA A 101 23.40 1.45 -3.73
CA ALA A 101 24.26 2.49 -4.30
C ALA A 101 23.68 3.90 -4.12
N SER A 102 22.37 4.07 -4.29
CA SER A 102 21.70 5.36 -4.05
C SER A 102 21.70 5.76 -2.58
N LEU A 103 21.55 4.79 -1.67
CA LEU A 103 21.58 5.00 -0.23
C LEU A 103 22.98 5.42 0.24
N GLU A 104 24.03 4.80 -0.28
CA GLU A 104 25.42 5.17 -0.01
C GLU A 104 25.73 6.59 -0.49
N SER A 105 25.30 6.92 -1.71
CA SER A 105 25.45 8.26 -2.28
C SER A 105 24.73 9.33 -1.45
N TYR A 106 23.48 9.05 -1.04
CA TYR A 106 22.70 9.94 -0.18
C TYR A 106 23.34 10.12 1.21
N LYS A 107 23.77 9.03 1.86
CA LYS A 107 24.42 9.08 3.18
C LYS A 107 25.71 9.90 3.12
N SER A 108 26.54 9.67 2.11
CA SER A 108 27.79 10.40 1.89
C SER A 108 27.54 11.90 1.79
N HIS A 109 26.59 12.33 0.97
CA HIS A 109 26.25 13.74 0.81
C HIS A 109 25.58 14.35 2.05
N SER A 110 24.76 13.58 2.78
CA SER A 110 24.12 14.04 4.03
C SER A 110 25.11 14.25 5.17
N SER A 111 26.12 13.38 5.28
CA SER A 111 27.16 13.48 6.31
C SER A 111 28.09 14.68 6.10
N VAL A 112 28.35 15.03 4.83
CA VAL A 112 29.14 16.22 4.47
C VAL A 112 28.37 17.51 4.74
N SER A 113 27.05 17.53 4.48
CA SER A 113 26.19 18.67 4.80
C SER A 113 26.13 18.93 6.31
N ALA A 114 25.95 17.89 7.12
CA ALA A 114 25.87 18.01 8.58
C ALA A 114 27.15 18.61 9.21
N LYS A 115 28.32 18.29 8.65
CA LYS A 115 29.61 18.85 9.10
C LYS A 115 29.82 20.33 8.74
N LYS A 116 29.13 20.85 7.70
CA LYS A 116 29.18 22.27 7.34
C LYS A 116 28.36 23.13 8.30
N ASP A 117 27.22 22.61 8.76
CA ASP A 117 26.29 23.34 9.65
C ASP A 117 26.87 23.53 11.06
N GLU A 118 27.79 22.66 11.52
CA GLU A 118 28.51 22.82 12.81
C GLU A 118 29.61 23.90 12.77
N SER A 119 30.04 24.32 11.57
CA SER A 119 31.08 25.34 11.37
C SER A 119 30.47 26.73 11.06
N GLY A 120 29.56 27.20 11.91
CA GLY A 120 29.33 28.64 12.15
C GLY A 120 29.02 29.56 10.96
N GLY A 121 28.37 29.09 9.89
CA GLY A 121 27.87 29.92 8.80
C GLY A 121 26.42 30.33 9.02
N ASN A 122 26.18 31.55 9.52
CA ASN A 122 24.86 32.06 9.88
C ASN A 122 24.07 32.58 8.66
N ASP A 123 23.88 31.73 7.63
CA ASP A 123 23.01 32.05 6.50
C ASP A 123 21.66 31.36 6.66
N MET A 124 20.68 32.17 7.07
CA MET A 124 19.24 31.87 7.15
C MET A 124 18.66 31.71 5.73
N SER A 125 19.05 30.64 5.05
CA SER A 125 18.43 30.16 3.82
C SER A 125 18.47 28.65 3.85
N SER A 126 17.29 28.02 3.97
CA SER A 126 17.13 26.57 3.78
C SER A 126 17.49 26.26 2.33
N CYS A 127 18.79 26.12 2.07
CA CYS A 127 19.33 26.12 0.73
C CYS A 127 18.96 24.80 0.07
N PHE A 128 17.97 24.85 -0.81
CA PHE A 128 17.58 23.75 -1.69
C PHE A 128 18.79 23.38 -2.55
N SER A 129 19.62 22.43 -2.11
CA SER A 129 20.69 21.90 -2.95
C SER A 129 20.06 21.01 -4.03
N PRO A 130 20.14 21.36 -5.33
CA PRO A 130 19.57 20.54 -6.40
C PRO A 130 20.17 19.13 -6.42
N SER A 131 21.43 18.98 -5.97
CA SER A 131 22.10 17.69 -5.83
C SER A 131 21.44 16.78 -4.79
N LEU A 132 21.00 17.34 -3.65
CA LEU A 132 20.38 16.56 -2.59
C LEU A 132 18.98 16.10 -3.00
N TYR A 133 18.22 16.97 -3.66
CA TYR A 133 16.91 16.62 -4.22
C TYR A 133 17.01 15.48 -5.24
N PHE A 134 18.00 15.53 -6.13
CA PHE A 134 18.26 14.47 -7.10
C PHE A 134 18.58 13.13 -6.43
N LEU A 135 19.45 13.14 -5.40
CA LEU A 135 19.78 11.94 -4.64
C LEU A 135 18.58 11.37 -3.87
N GLU A 136 17.78 12.23 -3.24
CA GLU A 136 16.53 11.83 -2.59
C GLU A 136 15.55 11.21 -3.58
N SER A 137 15.34 11.84 -4.74
CA SER A 137 14.47 11.32 -5.79
C SER A 137 14.92 9.94 -6.26
N LYS A 138 16.21 9.75 -6.53
CA LYS A 138 16.78 8.46 -6.94
C LYS A 138 16.62 7.39 -5.87
N LEU A 139 16.88 7.73 -4.60
CA LEU A 139 16.69 6.83 -3.46
C LEU A 139 15.20 6.43 -3.30
N MET A 140 14.28 7.37 -3.47
CA MET A 140 12.83 7.11 -3.41
C MET A 140 12.35 6.27 -4.60
N LYS A 141 12.92 6.45 -5.79
CA LYS A 141 12.61 5.67 -7.00
C LYS A 141 13.04 4.20 -6.84
N HIS A 142 14.31 3.95 -6.52
CA HIS A 142 14.82 2.59 -6.36
C HIS A 142 14.25 1.85 -5.14
N SER A 143 14.01 2.56 -4.02
CA SER A 143 13.34 1.93 -2.86
C SER A 143 11.90 1.55 -3.15
N ARG A 144 11.16 2.30 -4.00
CA ARG A 144 9.81 1.93 -4.43
C ARG A 144 9.84 0.61 -5.19
N ALA A 145 10.69 0.50 -6.21
CA ALA A 145 10.86 -0.73 -6.99
C ALA A 145 11.26 -1.92 -6.11
N LEU A 146 12.25 -1.74 -5.21
CA LEU A 146 12.69 -2.79 -4.30
C LEU A 146 11.58 -3.27 -3.36
N LEU A 147 10.75 -2.37 -2.82
CA LEU A 147 9.67 -2.73 -1.89
C LEU A 147 8.52 -3.49 -2.56
N LEU A 148 8.28 -3.28 -3.85
CA LEU A 148 7.33 -4.09 -4.62
C LEU A 148 7.84 -5.52 -4.87
N LEU A 149 9.16 -5.73 -4.84
CA LEU A 149 9.79 -7.05 -5.02
C LEU A 149 10.10 -7.72 -3.67
N SER A 150 10.26 -6.94 -2.61
CA SER A 150 10.64 -7.37 -1.26
C SER A 150 10.00 -6.45 -0.20
N CYS A 151 8.74 -6.74 0.12
CA CYS A 151 7.91 -5.92 1.03
C CYS A 151 8.50 -5.73 2.44
N ASP A 152 9.26 -6.71 2.94
CA ASP A 152 9.86 -6.68 4.28
C ASP A 152 11.31 -6.18 4.31
N PHE A 153 11.77 -5.50 3.25
CA PHE A 153 13.08 -4.87 3.24
C PHE A 153 13.10 -3.60 4.12
N VAL A 154 13.22 -3.80 5.44
CA VAL A 154 13.09 -2.74 6.48
C VAL A 154 14.01 -1.54 6.24
N THR A 155 15.23 -1.76 5.74
CA THR A 155 16.17 -0.68 5.41
C THR A 155 15.62 0.28 4.36
N ALA A 156 14.86 -0.23 3.38
CA ALA A 156 14.23 0.60 2.35
C ALA A 156 13.14 1.47 2.97
N TRP A 157 12.23 0.90 3.76
CA TRP A 157 11.22 1.67 4.51
C TRP A 157 11.84 2.75 5.39
N ASN A 158 12.88 2.41 6.16
CA ASN A 158 13.57 3.37 7.03
C ASN A 158 14.28 4.47 6.24
N SER A 159 14.83 4.16 5.06
CA SER A 159 15.46 5.15 4.19
C SER A 159 14.42 6.15 3.66
N ARG A 160 13.21 5.68 3.30
CA ARG A 160 12.09 6.56 2.94
C ARG A 160 11.69 7.46 4.12
N LYS A 161 11.52 6.90 5.32
CA LYS A 161 11.24 7.69 6.54
C LYS A 161 12.29 8.78 6.78
N LEU A 162 13.56 8.46 6.58
CA LEU A 162 14.67 9.40 6.77
C LEU A 162 14.59 10.59 5.80
N VAL A 163 14.29 10.33 4.52
CA VAL A 163 14.10 11.39 3.51
C VAL A 163 12.87 12.22 3.82
N LEU A 164 11.76 11.57 4.15
CA LEU A 164 10.45 12.21 4.33
C LEU A 164 10.31 12.98 5.65
N SER A 165 11.04 12.60 6.69
CA SER A 165 11.03 13.32 7.97
C SER A 165 11.47 14.78 7.83
N LYS A 166 12.23 15.10 6.79
CA LYS A 166 12.70 16.45 6.46
C LYS A 166 11.72 17.23 5.57
N LYS A 167 10.60 16.63 5.16
CA LYS A 167 9.64 17.21 4.22
C LYS A 167 8.37 17.69 4.94
N ASN A 168 7.87 18.84 4.51
CA ASN A 168 6.62 19.42 5.02
C ASN A 168 5.42 19.22 4.09
N ASN A 169 5.63 18.76 2.86
CA ASN A 169 4.56 18.57 1.89
C ASN A 169 3.72 17.32 2.23
N VAL A 170 2.45 17.56 2.57
CA VAL A 170 1.44 16.54 2.90
C VAL A 170 1.22 15.55 1.74
N GLN A 171 1.30 16.00 0.49
CA GLN A 171 1.07 15.14 -0.70
C GLN A 171 2.04 13.97 -0.79
N ILE A 172 3.28 14.15 -0.35
CA ILE A 172 4.29 13.10 -0.40
C ILE A 172 3.90 11.93 0.54
N PHE A 173 3.26 12.23 1.67
CA PHE A 173 2.78 11.22 2.60
C PHE A 173 1.59 10.41 2.05
N PHE A 174 0.72 11.02 1.24
CA PHE A 174 -0.31 10.26 0.52
C PHE A 174 0.29 9.27 -0.48
N GLY A 175 1.38 9.65 -1.16
CA GLY A 175 2.15 8.72 -1.99
C GLY A 175 2.71 7.52 -1.22
N GLU A 176 3.08 7.70 0.05
CA GLU A 176 3.50 6.58 0.91
C GLU A 176 2.35 5.70 1.38
N LEU A 177 1.17 6.28 1.65
CA LEU A 177 -0.04 5.49 1.89
C LEU A 177 -0.39 4.67 0.65
N PHE A 178 -0.25 5.24 -0.54
CA PHE A 178 -0.48 4.51 -1.79
C PHE A 178 0.53 3.36 -1.97
N LEU A 179 1.82 3.63 -1.83
CA LEU A 179 2.86 2.60 -1.92
C LEU A 179 2.65 1.45 -0.91
N SER A 180 2.35 1.78 0.35
CA SER A 180 2.09 0.74 1.35
C SER A 180 0.81 -0.05 1.07
N ALA A 181 -0.23 0.58 0.51
CA ALA A 181 -1.45 -0.13 0.08
C ALA A 181 -1.14 -1.07 -1.09
N LEU A 182 -0.38 -0.61 -2.08
CA LEU A 182 0.05 -1.42 -3.22
C LEU A 182 0.87 -2.64 -2.79
N VAL A 183 1.76 -2.49 -1.79
CA VAL A 183 2.48 -3.64 -1.22
C VAL A 183 1.53 -4.59 -0.48
N LEU A 184 0.54 -4.07 0.25
CA LEU A 184 -0.44 -4.86 0.97
C LEU A 184 -1.40 -5.63 0.06
N SER A 185 -1.59 -5.21 -1.20
CA SER A 185 -2.45 -5.91 -2.17
C SER A 185 -1.95 -7.35 -2.41
N TYR A 186 -0.64 -7.57 -2.46
CA TYR A 186 -0.05 -8.90 -2.66
C TYR A 186 0.56 -9.49 -1.38
N ALA A 187 0.92 -8.66 -0.41
CA ALA A 187 1.50 -9.06 0.87
C ALA A 187 0.68 -8.55 2.07
N PRO A 188 -0.59 -9.00 2.25
CA PRO A 188 -1.52 -8.43 3.23
C PRO A 188 -1.08 -8.58 4.70
N LYS A 189 -0.11 -9.47 4.95
CA LYS A 189 0.46 -9.76 6.27
C LYS A 189 1.82 -9.09 6.53
N SER A 190 2.30 -8.22 5.65
CA SER A 190 3.59 -7.52 5.84
C SER A 190 3.51 -6.55 7.03
N GLU A 191 4.21 -6.88 8.12
CA GLU A 191 4.29 -6.01 9.29
C GLU A 191 5.03 -4.71 8.98
N SER A 192 6.04 -4.78 8.12
CA SER A 192 6.82 -3.62 7.70
C SER A 192 5.93 -2.57 7.02
N SER A 193 5.02 -3.03 6.17
CA SER A 193 4.06 -2.17 5.45
C SER A 193 3.04 -1.53 6.40
N TRP A 194 2.44 -2.31 7.30
CA TRP A 194 1.53 -1.77 8.33
C TRP A 194 2.23 -0.79 9.28
N SER A 195 3.47 -1.11 9.69
CA SER A 195 4.29 -0.24 10.54
C SER A 195 4.64 1.08 9.85
N HIS A 196 5.01 1.04 8.56
CA HIS A 196 5.25 2.24 7.77
C HIS A 196 3.97 3.06 7.63
N ARG A 197 2.83 2.43 7.33
CA ARG A 197 1.53 3.09 7.23
C ARG A 197 1.13 3.84 8.50
N ARG A 198 1.27 3.20 9.67
CA ARG A 198 1.05 3.87 10.98
C ARG A 198 1.98 5.06 11.19
N TRP A 199 3.25 4.95 10.80
CA TRP A 199 4.19 6.07 10.85
C TRP A 199 3.73 7.23 9.96
N VAL A 200 3.31 6.96 8.73
CA VAL A 200 2.79 7.98 7.80
C VAL A 200 1.57 8.69 8.37
N ILE A 201 0.60 7.94 8.90
CA ILE A 201 -0.62 8.51 9.52
C ILE A 201 -0.25 9.38 10.72
N LYS A 202 0.70 8.95 11.56
CA LYS A 202 1.19 9.77 12.68
C LYS A 202 1.80 11.09 12.21
N MET A 203 2.52 11.10 11.08
CA MET A 203 3.06 12.32 10.49
C MET A 203 1.97 13.24 9.93
N LEU A 204 0.85 12.66 9.46
CA LEU A 204 -0.31 13.39 8.96
C LEU A 204 -1.20 13.95 10.09
N ALA A 205 -1.28 13.26 11.22
CA ALA A 205 -2.20 13.53 12.34
C ALA A 205 -2.04 14.90 13.04
N GLY A 206 -1.05 15.72 12.66
CA GLY A 206 -0.93 17.12 13.08
C GLY A 206 -0.73 18.12 11.94
N LYS A 207 -0.75 17.65 10.69
CA LYS A 207 -0.47 18.46 9.49
C LYS A 207 -1.65 18.53 8.52
N CYS A 208 -2.60 17.60 8.62
CA CYS A 208 -3.71 17.47 7.68
C CYS A 208 -5.05 17.73 8.39
N SER A 209 -5.88 18.59 7.80
CA SER A 209 -7.27 18.83 8.25
C SER A 209 -8.21 17.66 7.95
N ASN A 210 -7.86 16.81 6.97
CA ASN A 210 -8.74 15.76 6.45
C ASN A 210 -8.51 14.41 7.16
N LEU A 211 -8.12 14.42 8.43
CA LEU A 211 -7.83 13.18 9.18
C LEU A 211 -9.03 12.23 9.19
N ARG A 212 -10.26 12.77 9.22
CA ARG A 212 -11.49 11.99 9.10
C ARG A 212 -11.53 11.12 7.84
N GLU A 213 -11.33 11.74 6.67
CA GLU A 213 -11.34 11.06 5.37
C GLU A 213 -10.21 10.02 5.27
N ILE A 214 -9.05 10.31 5.87
CA ILE A 214 -7.96 9.34 5.98
C ILE A 214 -8.44 8.11 6.76
N MET A 215 -9.04 8.28 7.94
CA MET A 215 -9.52 7.13 8.73
C MET A 215 -10.56 6.30 8.00
N GLU A 216 -11.48 6.93 7.26
CA GLU A 216 -12.48 6.23 6.46
C GLU A 216 -11.82 5.37 5.36
N LYS A 217 -10.90 5.95 4.59
CA LYS A 217 -10.11 5.23 3.58
C LYS A 217 -9.25 4.10 4.17
N GLU A 218 -8.73 4.30 5.38
CA GLU A 218 -7.94 3.28 6.08
C GLU A 218 -8.78 2.08 6.50
N THR A 219 -9.99 2.30 7.05
CA THR A 219 -10.92 1.22 7.37
C THR A 219 -11.33 0.49 6.09
N GLU A 220 -11.69 1.22 5.02
CA GLU A 220 -12.06 0.61 3.73
C GLU A 220 -10.95 -0.29 3.16
N LEU A 221 -9.69 0.15 3.26
CA LEU A 221 -8.55 -0.68 2.86
C LEU A 221 -8.47 -1.98 3.67
N VAL A 222 -8.64 -1.90 5.00
CA VAL A 222 -8.62 -3.09 5.86
C VAL A 222 -9.76 -4.04 5.51
N THR A 223 -10.99 -3.53 5.36
CA THR A 223 -12.14 -4.32 4.94
C THR A 223 -11.87 -5.05 3.63
N ARG A 224 -11.38 -4.33 2.61
CA ARG A 224 -11.02 -4.91 1.30
C ARG A 224 -9.98 -6.02 1.41
N ILE A 225 -8.88 -5.75 2.12
CA ILE A 225 -7.80 -6.74 2.33
C ILE A 225 -8.33 -7.99 3.03
N VAL A 226 -9.19 -7.84 4.04
CA VAL A 226 -9.74 -8.98 4.79
C VAL A 226 -10.75 -9.76 3.91
N GLU A 227 -11.59 -9.07 3.13
CA GLU A 227 -12.52 -9.67 2.16
C GLU A 227 -11.80 -10.51 1.11
N GLU A 228 -10.80 -9.92 0.44
CA GLU A 228 -10.00 -10.59 -0.60
C GLU A 228 -9.24 -11.80 -0.03
N SER A 229 -8.70 -11.66 1.18
CA SER A 229 -8.02 -12.75 1.89
C SER A 229 -8.97 -13.87 2.33
N SER A 230 -10.27 -13.59 2.46
CA SER A 230 -11.29 -14.55 2.92
C SER A 230 -12.02 -15.24 1.77
N GLY A 231 -12.17 -14.58 0.62
CA GLY A 231 -12.84 -15.09 -0.57
C GLY A 231 -11.99 -16.04 -1.42
N THR A 232 -10.67 -15.96 -1.32
CA THR A 232 -9.79 -16.96 -1.92
C THR A 232 -9.82 -18.21 -1.05
N GLY A 233 -10.10 -19.40 -1.63
CA GLY A 233 -10.22 -20.69 -0.92
C GLY A 233 -8.95 -21.18 -0.20
N PHE A 234 -8.04 -20.29 0.18
CA PHE A 234 -6.95 -20.54 1.09
C PHE A 234 -7.50 -20.95 2.47
N SER A 235 -6.83 -21.93 3.08
CA SER A 235 -7.19 -22.59 4.35
C SER A 235 -7.76 -21.63 5.41
N GLU A 236 -8.67 -22.09 6.26
CA GLU A 236 -9.29 -21.32 7.36
C GLU A 236 -8.29 -20.55 8.25
N LYS A 237 -7.04 -21.02 8.35
CA LYS A 237 -5.93 -20.34 9.07
C LYS A 237 -5.45 -19.04 8.40
N GLN A 238 -5.81 -18.80 7.14
CA GLN A 238 -5.46 -17.60 6.36
C GLN A 238 -6.55 -16.53 6.41
N LYS A 239 -7.77 -16.86 6.86
CA LYS A 239 -8.94 -15.97 6.91
C LYS A 239 -8.86 -14.84 7.94
N MET A 240 -7.86 -14.85 8.82
CA MET A 240 -7.75 -13.88 9.91
C MET A 240 -6.54 -12.98 9.70
N ASN A 241 -6.74 -11.82 9.08
CA ASN A 241 -5.70 -10.80 9.02
C ASN A 241 -5.69 -9.98 10.32
N TYR A 242 -5.22 -10.59 11.41
CA TYR A 242 -5.04 -9.93 12.70
C TYR A 242 -4.24 -8.62 12.58
N ARG A 243 -3.28 -8.53 11.65
CA ARG A 243 -2.49 -7.31 11.46
C ARG A 243 -3.33 -6.15 10.95
N ALA A 244 -4.23 -6.41 9.99
CA ALA A 244 -5.15 -5.41 9.45
C ALA A 244 -6.16 -4.95 10.53
N TRP A 245 -6.76 -5.88 11.28
CA TRP A 245 -7.65 -5.52 12.39
C TRP A 245 -6.93 -4.79 13.53
N ASN A 246 -5.68 -5.18 13.85
CA ASN A 246 -4.87 -4.49 14.84
C ASN A 246 -4.52 -3.06 14.40
N HIS A 247 -4.33 -2.84 13.09
CA HIS A 247 -4.21 -1.49 12.53
C HIS A 247 -5.49 -0.68 12.76
N CYS A 248 -6.68 -1.24 12.49
CA CYS A 248 -7.95 -0.58 12.84
C CYS A 248 -8.08 -0.26 14.33
N CYS A 249 -7.72 -1.18 15.23
CA CYS A 249 -7.70 -0.91 16.67
C CYS A 249 -6.80 0.28 17.03
N TRP A 250 -5.64 0.39 16.38
CA TRP A 250 -4.73 1.52 16.55
C TRP A 250 -5.34 2.83 16.02
N LEU A 251 -6.05 2.81 14.89
CA LEU A 251 -6.70 4.00 14.32
C LEU A 251 -7.76 4.61 15.22
N VAL A 252 -8.41 3.81 16.09
CA VAL A 252 -9.43 4.30 17.02
C VAL A 252 -8.95 5.48 17.88
N SER A 253 -7.64 5.59 18.16
CA SER A 253 -7.12 6.75 18.91
C SER A 253 -7.19 8.09 18.15
N TYR A 254 -7.34 8.06 16.83
CA TYR A 254 -7.44 9.24 15.96
C TYR A 254 -8.86 9.56 15.51
N MET A 255 -9.83 8.68 15.82
CA MET A 255 -11.22 8.85 15.43
C MET A 255 -11.95 9.80 16.38
N SER A 256 -12.86 10.60 15.82
CA SER A 256 -13.85 11.35 16.59
C SER A 256 -14.96 10.43 17.11
N GLU A 257 -15.68 10.85 18.15
CA GLU A 257 -16.83 10.14 18.71
C GLU A 257 -17.85 9.74 17.63
N GLY A 258 -18.13 10.63 16.69
CA GLY A 258 -19.04 10.38 15.57
C GLY A 258 -18.54 9.26 14.64
N GLN A 259 -17.24 9.25 14.33
CA GLN A 259 -16.64 8.19 13.52
C GLN A 259 -16.62 6.85 14.26
N VAL A 260 -16.35 6.84 15.57
CA VAL A 260 -16.37 5.61 16.37
C VAL A 260 -17.77 4.96 16.34
N LEU A 261 -18.83 5.77 16.43
CA LEU A 261 -20.20 5.29 16.33
C LEU A 261 -20.53 4.76 14.92
N GLU A 262 -20.09 5.44 13.87
CA GLU A 262 -20.26 5.00 12.49
C GLU A 262 -19.59 3.64 12.24
N GLU A 263 -18.35 3.48 12.68
CA GLU A 263 -17.58 2.23 12.56
C GLU A 263 -18.18 1.08 13.38
N LEU A 264 -18.74 1.37 14.57
CA LEU A 264 -19.42 0.35 15.37
C LEU A 264 -20.69 -0.19 14.66
N ASN A 265 -21.38 0.69 13.93
CA ASN A 265 -22.53 0.32 13.11
C ASN A 265 -22.11 -0.46 11.85
N LYS A 266 -21.08 -0.01 11.11
CA LYS A 266 -20.56 -0.71 9.92
C LYS A 266 -20.06 -2.11 10.25
N SER A 267 -19.23 -2.23 11.30
CA SER A 267 -18.65 -3.51 11.72
C SER A 267 -19.68 -4.53 12.23
N ARG A 268 -20.92 -4.11 12.52
CA ARG A 268 -22.01 -5.01 12.94
C ARG A 268 -22.35 -6.00 11.83
N ASP A 269 -22.49 -5.52 10.60
CA ASP A 269 -22.94 -6.35 9.49
C ASP A 269 -21.82 -7.31 9.05
N TRP A 270 -20.56 -6.89 9.14
CA TRP A 270 -19.40 -7.78 9.03
C TRP A 270 -19.42 -8.91 10.07
N ALA A 271 -19.60 -8.59 11.35
CA ALA A 271 -19.59 -9.56 12.45
C ALA A 271 -20.73 -10.59 12.35
N ARG A 272 -21.87 -10.21 11.76
CA ARG A 272 -22.99 -11.12 11.49
C ARG A 272 -22.64 -12.17 10.44
N LEU A 273 -21.89 -11.79 9.41
CA LEU A 273 -21.46 -12.69 8.34
C LEU A 273 -20.25 -13.53 8.76
N HIS A 274 -19.38 -12.99 9.62
CA HIS A 274 -18.10 -13.60 10.00
C HIS A 274 -18.04 -13.93 11.49
N ILE A 275 -18.90 -14.85 11.95
CA ILE A 275 -19.04 -15.21 13.37
C ILE A 275 -17.75 -15.75 14.02
N THR A 276 -16.82 -16.29 13.23
CA THR A 276 -15.53 -16.81 13.71
C THR A 276 -14.40 -15.78 13.71
N ASP A 277 -14.62 -14.56 13.21
CA ASP A 277 -13.60 -13.52 13.16
C ASP A 277 -13.45 -12.82 14.52
N ASN A 278 -12.70 -13.48 15.41
CA ASN A 278 -12.38 -12.92 16.73
C ASN A 278 -11.67 -11.54 16.65
N SER A 279 -10.96 -11.26 15.55
CA SER A 279 -10.25 -9.98 15.39
C SER A 279 -11.24 -8.83 15.15
N CYS A 280 -12.32 -9.08 14.40
CA CYS A 280 -13.43 -8.13 14.27
C CYS A 280 -14.11 -7.85 15.62
N PHE A 281 -14.39 -8.88 16.42
CA PHE A 281 -14.97 -8.68 17.76
C PHE A 281 -14.05 -7.90 18.70
N HIS A 282 -12.73 -8.12 18.60
CA HIS A 282 -11.75 -7.32 19.32
C HIS A 282 -11.78 -5.84 18.90
N TYR A 283 -11.85 -5.57 17.59
CA TYR A 283 -12.01 -4.20 17.08
C TYR A 283 -13.28 -3.52 17.59
N ARG A 284 -14.41 -4.23 17.56
CA ARG A 284 -15.69 -3.75 18.11
C ARG A 284 -15.57 -3.43 19.60
N THR A 285 -14.88 -4.28 20.36
CA THR A 285 -14.60 -4.03 21.79
C THR A 285 -13.79 -2.74 21.97
N ARG A 286 -12.76 -2.51 21.13
CA ARG A 286 -11.96 -1.28 21.21
C ARG A 286 -12.79 -0.02 20.91
N LEU A 287 -13.68 -0.05 19.92
CA LEU A 287 -14.60 1.06 19.62
C LEU A 287 -15.50 1.38 20.83
N MET A 288 -16.11 0.35 21.43
CA MET A 288 -16.98 0.52 22.60
C MET A 288 -16.21 1.07 23.82
N LEU A 289 -14.97 0.63 24.03
CA LEU A 289 -14.11 1.15 25.10
C LEU A 289 -13.78 2.63 24.89
N LYS A 290 -13.48 3.04 23.65
CA LYS A 290 -13.21 4.44 23.31
C LYS A 290 -14.42 5.34 23.61
N MET A 291 -15.63 4.90 23.28
CA MET A 291 -16.86 5.65 23.64
C MET A 291 -17.03 5.80 25.16
N LEU A 292 -16.69 4.75 25.91
CA LEU A 292 -16.77 4.79 27.37
C LEU A 292 -15.73 5.74 27.98
N GLU A 293 -14.49 5.71 27.49
CA GLU A 293 -13.42 6.63 27.89
C GLU A 293 -13.87 8.09 27.73
N GLU A 294 -14.39 8.46 26.55
CA GLU A 294 -14.84 9.83 26.26
C GLU A 294 -16.04 10.27 27.10
N SER A 295 -16.93 9.34 27.47
CA SER A 295 -18.07 9.64 28.34
C SER A 295 -17.67 9.95 29.78
N ARG A 296 -16.66 9.24 30.31
CA ARG A 296 -16.12 9.48 31.66
C ARG A 296 -15.42 10.82 31.73
N ASP A 297 -14.69 11.18 30.68
CA ASP A 297 -14.03 12.49 30.60
C ASP A 297 -15.06 13.62 30.61
N LYS A 298 -16.18 13.47 29.88
CA LYS A 298 -17.29 14.45 29.91
C LYS A 298 -17.95 14.54 31.28
N GLU A 299 -18.22 13.42 31.94
CA GLU A 299 -18.83 13.41 33.29
C GLU A 299 -17.93 14.06 34.35
N SER A 300 -16.62 13.92 34.24
CA SER A 300 -15.65 14.60 35.11
C SER A 300 -15.65 16.13 34.92
N LEU A 301 -16.04 16.61 33.73
CA LEU A 301 -16.10 18.03 33.38
C LEU A 301 -17.47 18.65 33.63
N THR A 302 -18.57 17.88 33.56
CA THR A 302 -19.95 18.42 33.60
C THR A 302 -20.80 17.97 34.78
N GLY A 303 -20.33 17.08 35.65
CA GLY A 303 -21.01 16.73 36.91
C GLY A 303 -22.43 16.14 36.76
N SER A 304 -22.79 15.61 35.59
CA SER A 304 -24.13 15.07 35.30
C SER A 304 -24.02 13.71 34.60
N PRO A 305 -24.76 12.67 35.03
CA PRO A 305 -24.55 11.30 34.57
C PRO A 305 -25.16 11.08 33.17
N GLY A 306 -24.29 10.93 32.16
CA GLY A 306 -24.60 10.56 30.77
C GLY A 306 -24.71 9.04 30.55
N HIS A 307 -24.44 8.24 31.59
CA HIS A 307 -24.47 6.78 31.63
C HIS A 307 -25.68 6.07 30.96
N ARG A 308 -26.82 6.72 30.74
CA ARG A 308 -28.05 6.07 30.24
C ARG A 308 -28.01 5.68 28.77
N LEU A 309 -27.40 6.46 27.89
CA LEU A 309 -27.40 6.19 26.44
C LEU A 309 -26.43 5.06 26.04
N ILE A 310 -25.30 4.95 26.75
CA ILE A 310 -24.25 3.95 26.49
C ILE A 310 -24.69 2.57 26.95
N VAL A 311 -25.28 2.45 28.14
CA VAL A 311 -25.84 1.18 28.62
C VAL A 311 -26.96 0.71 27.69
N GLN A 312 -27.79 1.62 27.18
CA GLN A 312 -28.83 1.27 26.22
C GLN A 312 -28.24 0.79 24.88
N THR A 313 -27.17 1.42 24.39
CA THR A 313 -26.46 0.98 23.17
C THR A 313 -25.76 -0.38 23.38
N PHE A 314 -25.09 -0.58 24.52
CA PHE A 314 -24.48 -1.87 24.91
C PHE A 314 -25.52 -2.98 25.04
N VAL A 315 -26.66 -2.69 25.68
CA VAL A 315 -27.77 -3.64 25.88
C VAL A 315 -28.50 -3.91 24.57
N GLU A 316 -28.68 -2.93 23.69
CA GLU A 316 -29.30 -3.15 22.38
C GLU A 316 -28.38 -3.89 21.40
N CYS A 317 -27.08 -3.59 21.40
CA CYS A 317 -26.09 -4.31 20.58
C CYS A 317 -25.90 -5.76 21.08
N GLY A 318 -25.89 -5.95 22.40
CA GLY A 318 -25.79 -7.27 23.03
C GLY A 318 -27.06 -8.12 22.94
N ARG A 319 -28.25 -7.55 23.20
CA ARG A 319 -29.53 -8.30 23.13
C ARG A 319 -29.88 -8.70 21.70
N ARG A 320 -29.63 -7.85 20.70
CA ARG A 320 -29.93 -8.19 19.30
C ARG A 320 -28.97 -9.22 18.70
N SER A 321 -27.78 -9.39 19.30
CA SER A 321 -26.85 -10.49 18.95
C SER A 321 -27.33 -11.85 19.46
N LEU A 322 -28.11 -11.88 20.54
CA LEU A 322 -28.59 -13.12 21.17
C LEU A 322 -29.98 -13.53 20.67
N THR A 323 -30.84 -12.58 20.28
CA THR A 323 -32.19 -12.88 19.76
C THR A 323 -32.23 -13.38 18.31
N GLY A 324 -31.08 -13.46 17.63
CA GLY A 324 -30.95 -14.02 16.27
C GLY A 324 -30.32 -15.41 16.23
N MET A 325 -29.80 -15.91 17.37
CA MET A 325 -29.32 -17.28 17.52
C MET A 325 -30.47 -18.14 18.04
N ASN A 326 -31.37 -18.54 17.14
CA ASN A 326 -32.13 -19.76 17.36
C ASN A 326 -31.14 -20.91 17.15
N PHE A 327 -30.77 -21.58 18.25
CA PHE A 327 -30.12 -22.88 18.20
C PHE A 327 -31.05 -23.93 17.59
#